data_AF-A0A7V8AAT1-F1
#
_entry.id   AF-A0A7V8AAT1-F1
#
_cell.length_a   1.000
_cell.length_b   1.000
_cell.length_c   1.000
_cell.angle_alpha   90.00
_cell.angle_beta   90.00
_cell.angle_gamma   90.00
#
_symmetry.space_group_name_H-M   'P 1'
#
loop_
_entity.id
_entity.type
_entity.pdbx_description
1 polymer ?
#
loop_
_entity_poly.entity_id
_entity_poly.type
_entity_poly.pdbx_seq_one_letter_code
_entity_poly.pdbx_strand_id
1 'polypeptide(L)'
;MKNVEEEIEAAIGRLDELYQDAVAALKSSLAQFVKTKVPPTAAQRAKFRYPQITLVYEPDGPTPISSRAYAKFNTAGTYTTSVTHPRQFAQYLREQLVPLVGEYGAKLTIEVSDQEIPYAYVVDGQNELGVGDVPPDELARWFPTPTLDSVGDEIVDGLWDFGHDDSRPLGLYDALRVDYSLKRLMHYSGTDWQAFQPWILFTNYARYVDEFVLWAANEIQYPDSPYYKLVCSGGVDIHHLSEYWRRAFQYQKYYRSFGGFTSQLLAYGWPLRRPAAKPENWPLCFGACLFKAR
;
A
#
# COMPACT_ATOMS: atom_id res chain seq x y z
N MET A 1 -9.93 -10.30 25.71
CA MET A 1 -9.52 -9.17 24.85
C MET A 1 -7.99 -9.06 24.72
N LYS A 2 -7.20 -8.80 25.78
CA LYS A 2 -5.72 -8.72 25.65
C LYS A 2 -5.06 -9.90 24.91
N ASN A 3 -5.47 -11.13 25.23
CA ASN A 3 -4.93 -12.33 24.57
C ASN A 3 -5.26 -12.39 23.05
N VAL A 4 -6.42 -11.88 22.65
CA VAL A 4 -6.83 -11.86 21.22
C VAL A 4 -6.04 -10.79 20.47
N GLU A 5 -5.84 -9.61 21.06
CA GLU A 5 -5.02 -8.58 20.41
C GLU A 5 -3.57 -9.04 20.23
N GLU A 6 -2.99 -9.72 21.22
CA GLU A 6 -1.65 -10.31 21.12
C GLU A 6 -1.58 -11.40 20.03
N GLU A 7 -2.59 -12.27 19.94
CA GLU A 7 -2.71 -13.27 18.88
C GLU A 7 -2.80 -12.63 17.48
N ILE A 8 -3.62 -11.58 17.32
CA ILE A 8 -3.75 -10.85 16.06
C ILE A 8 -2.45 -10.13 15.70
N GLU A 9 -1.74 -9.53 16.66
CA GLU A 9 -0.43 -8.93 16.39
C GLU A 9 0.60 -9.97 15.95
N ALA A 10 0.62 -11.15 16.58
CA ALA A 10 1.50 -12.24 16.18
C ALA A 10 1.16 -12.74 14.76
N ALA A 11 -0.13 -12.84 14.42
CA ALA A 11 -0.57 -13.23 13.08
C ALA A 11 -0.18 -12.19 12.01
N ILE A 12 -0.34 -10.89 12.29
CA ILE A 12 0.11 -9.81 11.40
C ILE A 12 1.64 -9.83 11.25
N GLY A 13 2.37 -10.07 12.33
CA GLY A 13 3.82 -10.26 12.30
C GLY A 13 4.21 -11.42 11.39
N ARG A 14 3.52 -12.56 11.50
CA ARG A 14 3.76 -13.73 10.66
C ARG A 14 3.45 -13.48 9.18
N LEU A 15 2.37 -12.76 8.87
CA LEU A 15 2.07 -12.33 7.50
C LEU A 15 3.20 -11.48 6.92
N ASP A 16 3.69 -10.51 7.70
CA ASP A 16 4.77 -9.63 7.26
C ASP A 16 6.06 -10.40 7.03
N GLU A 17 6.45 -11.32 7.93
CA GLU A 17 7.61 -12.21 7.73
C GLU A 17 7.52 -12.97 6.41
N LEU A 18 6.41 -13.67 6.16
CA LEU A 18 6.20 -14.44 4.94
C LEU A 18 6.23 -13.55 3.69
N TYR A 19 5.64 -12.36 3.77
CA TYR A 19 5.66 -11.40 2.66
C TYR A 19 7.08 -10.89 2.38
N GLN A 20 7.82 -10.47 3.40
CA GLN A 20 9.20 -9.99 3.24
C GLN A 20 10.12 -11.10 2.71
N ASP A 21 9.97 -12.34 3.19
CA ASP A 21 10.71 -13.49 2.70
C ASP A 21 10.45 -13.73 1.21
N ALA A 22 9.19 -13.66 0.77
CA ALA A 22 8.81 -13.84 -0.62
C ALA A 22 9.37 -12.71 -1.52
N VAL A 23 9.24 -11.46 -1.09
CA VAL A 23 9.79 -10.29 -1.79
C VAL A 23 11.32 -10.39 -1.88
N ALA A 24 12.00 -10.75 -0.81
CA ALA A 24 13.46 -10.89 -0.78
C ALA A 24 13.93 -12.04 -1.69
N ALA A 25 13.25 -13.19 -1.67
CA ALA A 25 13.54 -14.32 -2.55
C ALA A 25 13.38 -13.94 -4.03
N LEU A 26 12.33 -13.20 -4.36
CA LEU A 26 12.07 -12.73 -5.72
C LEU A 26 13.12 -11.70 -6.17
N LYS A 27 13.43 -10.68 -5.35
CA LYS A 27 14.49 -9.70 -5.62
C LYS A 27 15.85 -10.35 -5.83
N SER A 28 16.21 -11.32 -4.97
CA SER A 28 17.46 -12.07 -5.07
C SER A 28 17.53 -12.88 -6.37
N SER A 29 16.44 -13.55 -6.73
CA SER A 29 16.36 -14.35 -7.96
C SER A 29 16.42 -13.48 -9.22
N LEU A 30 15.77 -12.31 -9.21
CA LEU A 30 15.88 -11.32 -10.29
C LEU A 30 17.32 -10.83 -10.46
N ALA A 31 17.98 -10.43 -9.36
CA ALA A 31 19.37 -9.97 -9.40
C ALA A 31 20.33 -11.05 -9.93
N GLN A 32 20.13 -12.31 -9.52
CA GLN A 32 20.89 -13.45 -10.05
C GLN A 32 20.63 -13.65 -11.53
N PHE A 33 19.38 -13.58 -11.97
CA PHE A 33 19.00 -13.73 -13.38
C PHE A 33 19.62 -12.65 -14.25
N VAL A 34 19.55 -11.38 -13.83
CA VAL A 34 20.16 -10.24 -14.55
C VAL A 34 21.66 -10.48 -14.78
N LYS A 35 22.37 -10.98 -13.75
CA LYS A 35 23.82 -11.21 -13.81
C LYS A 35 24.22 -12.47 -14.59
N THR A 36 23.49 -13.56 -14.42
CA THR A 36 23.92 -14.91 -14.86
C THR A 36 23.12 -15.46 -16.03
N LYS A 37 21.95 -14.87 -16.33
CA LYS A 37 20.96 -15.37 -17.30
C LYS A 37 20.45 -16.79 -17.00
N VAL A 38 20.63 -17.27 -15.76
CA VAL A 38 20.13 -18.56 -15.31
C VAL A 38 18.76 -18.37 -14.65
N PRO A 39 17.67 -18.97 -15.19
CA PRO A 39 16.33 -18.82 -14.66
C PRO A 39 16.17 -19.45 -13.27
N PRO A 40 15.22 -18.97 -12.44
CA PRO A 40 14.93 -19.58 -11.16
C PRO A 40 14.41 -21.01 -11.31
N THR A 41 14.84 -21.89 -10.42
CA THR A 41 14.31 -23.26 -10.30
C THR A 41 12.87 -23.24 -9.77
N ALA A 42 12.13 -24.34 -9.96
CA ALA A 42 10.78 -24.47 -9.41
C ALA A 42 10.72 -24.29 -7.89
N ALA A 43 11.75 -24.77 -7.16
CA ALA A 43 11.85 -24.61 -5.71
C ALA A 43 12.12 -23.16 -5.27
N GLN A 44 12.83 -22.37 -6.09
CA GLN A 44 12.95 -20.93 -5.86
C GLN A 44 11.64 -20.22 -6.17
N ARG A 45 10.99 -20.59 -7.27
CA ARG A 45 9.74 -19.98 -7.71
C ARG A 45 8.59 -20.16 -6.71
N ALA A 46 8.51 -21.33 -6.06
CA ALA A 46 7.56 -21.59 -4.98
C ALA A 46 7.70 -20.63 -3.78
N LYS A 47 8.83 -19.92 -3.64
CA LYS A 47 9.03 -18.92 -2.57
C LYS A 47 8.51 -17.54 -2.94
N PHE A 48 8.08 -17.30 -4.18
CA PHE A 48 7.63 -15.97 -4.62
C PHE A 48 6.14 -15.74 -4.33
N ARG A 49 5.56 -16.40 -3.34
CA ARG A 49 4.11 -16.44 -3.15
C ARG A 49 3.65 -15.52 -2.03
N TYR A 50 2.49 -14.90 -2.20
CA TYR A 50 1.89 -14.08 -1.15
C TYR A 50 1.56 -14.92 0.09
N PRO A 51 1.59 -14.33 1.29
CA PRO A 51 0.97 -14.95 2.45
C PRO A 51 -0.56 -14.97 2.33
N GLN A 52 -1.19 -15.86 3.09
CA GLN A 52 -2.64 -16.07 3.13
C GLN A 52 -3.15 -16.04 4.56
N ILE A 53 -4.33 -15.46 4.75
CA ILE A 53 -5.12 -15.56 5.98
C ILE A 53 -6.27 -16.51 5.72
N THR A 54 -6.46 -17.48 6.61
CA THR A 54 -7.63 -18.34 6.65
C THR A 54 -8.34 -18.19 7.99
N LEU A 55 -9.66 -17.93 7.96
CA LEU A 55 -10.54 -17.95 9.11
C LEU A 55 -11.56 -19.08 8.98
N VAL A 56 -11.63 -19.95 9.98
CA VAL A 56 -12.66 -20.99 10.06
C VAL A 56 -13.68 -20.58 11.12
N TYR A 57 -14.92 -20.37 10.69
CA TYR A 57 -16.04 -20.04 11.57
C TYR A 57 -17.04 -21.20 11.63
N GLU A 58 -17.05 -21.87 12.77
CA GLU A 58 -17.93 -23.00 13.10
C GLU A 58 -18.65 -22.67 14.42
N PRO A 59 -19.76 -21.91 14.37
CA PRO A 59 -20.46 -21.50 15.59
C PRO A 59 -21.13 -22.70 16.28
N ASP A 60 -20.89 -22.84 17.58
CA ASP A 60 -21.54 -23.83 18.46
C ASP A 60 -22.73 -23.22 19.24
N GLY A 61 -23.25 -22.07 18.78
CA GLY A 61 -24.25 -21.29 19.52
C GLY A 61 -24.84 -20.14 18.70
N PRO A 62 -25.69 -19.30 19.33
CA PRO A 62 -26.30 -18.17 18.65
C PRO A 62 -25.25 -17.17 18.21
N THR A 63 -25.41 -16.63 17.00
CA THR A 63 -24.50 -15.64 16.43
C THR A 63 -24.46 -14.38 17.31
N PRO A 64 -23.27 -13.82 17.61
CA PRO A 64 -23.13 -12.58 18.36
C PRO A 64 -23.93 -11.44 17.74
N ILE A 65 -24.66 -10.69 18.57
CA ILE A 65 -25.37 -9.49 18.12
C ILE A 65 -24.41 -8.30 18.20
N SER A 66 -24.07 -7.73 17.05
CA SER A 66 -23.21 -6.55 16.94
C SER A 66 -23.86 -5.50 16.04
N SER A 67 -23.78 -4.22 16.43
CA SER A 67 -24.24 -3.09 15.62
C SER A 67 -23.25 -2.68 14.53
N ARG A 68 -22.02 -3.24 14.51
CA ARG A 68 -21.02 -2.94 13.48
C ARG A 68 -21.51 -3.31 12.09
N ALA A 69 -21.19 -2.52 11.08
CA ALA A 69 -21.53 -2.85 9.69
C ALA A 69 -20.58 -3.87 9.04
N TYR A 70 -19.38 -4.06 9.62
CA TYR A 70 -18.27 -4.85 9.09
C TYR A 70 -17.78 -5.89 10.11
N ALA A 71 -16.84 -6.75 9.68
CA ALA A 71 -16.26 -7.83 10.48
C ALA A 71 -17.34 -8.74 11.11
N LYS A 72 -18.13 -9.37 10.24
CA LYS A 72 -19.22 -10.29 10.59
C LYS A 72 -19.21 -11.52 9.69
N PHE A 73 -19.67 -12.63 10.24
CA PHE A 73 -19.95 -13.83 9.45
C PHE A 73 -21.46 -13.96 9.20
N ASN A 74 -21.82 -14.22 7.94
CA ASN A 74 -23.20 -14.50 7.56
C ASN A 74 -23.55 -15.99 7.70
N THR A 75 -22.58 -16.87 7.47
CA THR A 75 -22.74 -18.33 7.47
C THR A 75 -21.50 -18.97 8.08
N ALA A 76 -21.65 -20.19 8.60
CA ALA A 76 -20.48 -21.02 8.93
C ALA A 76 -19.66 -21.33 7.66
N GLY A 77 -18.36 -21.54 7.84
CA GLY A 77 -17.47 -21.95 6.76
C GLY A 77 -16.04 -21.44 6.90
N THR A 78 -15.25 -21.72 5.88
CA THR A 78 -13.86 -21.28 5.75
C THR A 78 -13.80 -20.04 4.87
N TYR A 79 -13.12 -19.01 5.36
CA TYR A 79 -12.93 -17.74 4.66
C TYR A 79 -11.44 -17.48 4.45
N THR A 80 -11.01 -17.25 3.22
CA THR A 80 -9.60 -17.07 2.88
C THR A 80 -9.34 -15.81 2.04
N THR A 81 -8.15 -15.24 2.17
CA THR A 81 -7.63 -14.22 1.23
C THR A 81 -6.11 -14.16 1.30
N SER A 82 -5.46 -13.96 0.16
CA SER A 82 -4.05 -13.57 0.12
C SER A 82 -3.88 -12.12 0.60
N VAL A 83 -2.71 -11.78 1.14
CA VAL A 83 -2.40 -10.44 1.66
C VAL A 83 -1.08 -9.92 1.11
N THR A 84 -1.05 -8.63 0.74
CA THR A 84 0.16 -7.88 0.40
C THR A 84 0.39 -6.75 1.41
N HIS A 85 1.63 -6.26 1.53
CA HIS A 85 2.03 -5.17 2.42
C HIS A 85 1.45 -5.26 3.86
N PRO A 86 1.57 -6.39 4.59
CA PRO A 86 0.85 -6.62 5.84
C PRO A 86 1.18 -5.58 6.92
N ARG A 87 2.43 -5.13 6.98
CA ARG A 87 2.86 -4.11 7.95
C ARG A 87 2.16 -2.76 7.73
N GLN A 88 2.01 -2.34 6.48
CA GLN A 88 1.36 -1.07 6.14
C GLN A 88 -0.16 -1.15 6.37
N PHE A 89 -0.77 -2.31 6.13
CA PHE A 89 -2.18 -2.55 6.41
C PHE A 89 -2.46 -3.06 7.83
N ALA A 90 -1.47 -3.11 8.73
CA ALA A 90 -1.59 -3.71 10.05
C ALA A 90 -2.74 -3.14 10.88
N GLN A 91 -2.99 -1.83 10.80
CA GLN A 91 -4.13 -1.22 11.49
C GLN A 91 -5.47 -1.74 10.96
N TYR A 92 -5.62 -1.80 9.63
CA TYR A 92 -6.84 -2.32 9.00
C TYR A 92 -7.04 -3.80 9.34
N LEU A 93 -5.99 -4.62 9.19
CA LEU A 93 -6.04 -6.05 9.50
C LEU A 93 -6.42 -6.28 10.97
N ARG A 94 -5.82 -5.53 11.91
CA ARG A 94 -6.17 -5.61 13.33
C ARG A 94 -7.64 -5.26 13.57
N GLU A 95 -8.10 -4.16 12.99
CA GLU A 95 -9.49 -3.69 13.14
C GLU A 95 -10.50 -4.71 12.61
N GLN A 96 -10.16 -5.44 11.54
CA GLN A 96 -11.03 -6.49 10.99
C GLN A 96 -10.95 -7.82 11.75
N LEU A 97 -9.74 -8.26 12.12
CA LEU A 97 -9.53 -9.61 12.67
C LEU A 97 -9.89 -9.71 14.16
N VAL A 98 -9.66 -8.64 14.95
CA VAL A 98 -9.95 -8.67 16.40
C VAL A 98 -11.42 -8.99 16.68
N PRO A 99 -12.42 -8.38 16.01
CA PRO A 99 -13.82 -8.76 16.20
C PRO A 99 -14.14 -10.18 15.73
N LEU A 100 -13.58 -10.62 14.59
CA LEU A 100 -13.86 -11.94 14.02
C LEU A 100 -13.34 -13.08 14.92
N VAL A 101 -12.13 -12.93 15.48
CA VAL A 101 -11.58 -13.93 16.40
C VAL A 101 -12.17 -13.77 17.81
N GLY A 102 -12.22 -12.53 18.32
CA GLY A 102 -12.59 -12.27 19.71
C GLY A 102 -14.07 -12.41 20.04
N GLU A 103 -14.96 -12.09 19.09
CA GLU A 103 -16.41 -12.14 19.33
C GLU A 103 -17.07 -13.36 18.68
N TYR A 104 -16.66 -13.72 17.47
CA TYR A 104 -17.21 -14.88 16.75
C TYR A 104 -16.45 -16.18 17.02
N GLY A 105 -15.29 -16.12 17.69
CA GLY A 105 -14.50 -17.31 18.00
C GLY A 105 -13.90 -17.99 16.76
N ALA A 106 -13.73 -17.25 15.66
CA ALA A 106 -13.15 -17.81 14.45
C ALA A 106 -11.70 -18.25 14.68
N LYS A 107 -11.34 -19.42 14.16
CA LYS A 107 -9.97 -19.94 14.22
C LYS A 107 -9.16 -19.31 13.11
N LEU A 108 -8.08 -18.62 13.48
CA LEU A 108 -7.18 -17.94 12.56
C LEU A 108 -5.97 -18.82 12.21
N THR A 109 -5.61 -18.88 10.94
CA THR A 109 -4.41 -19.58 10.46
C THR A 109 -3.72 -18.75 9.38
N ILE A 110 -2.39 -18.72 9.41
CA ILE A 110 -1.54 -17.98 8.48
C ILE A 110 -0.66 -18.96 7.71
N GLU A 111 -0.77 -18.94 6.38
CA GLU A 111 -0.09 -19.88 5.48
C GLU A 111 0.53 -19.16 4.28
N VAL A 112 1.29 -19.90 3.47
CA VAL A 112 1.74 -19.42 2.16
C VAL A 112 0.65 -19.76 1.14
N SER A 113 0.21 -18.77 0.36
CA SER A 113 -0.79 -18.98 -0.70
C SER A 113 -0.20 -19.77 -1.88
N ASP A 114 -1.03 -20.08 -2.86
CA ASP A 114 -0.59 -20.54 -4.18
C ASP A 114 -0.37 -19.41 -5.20
N GLN A 115 -0.62 -18.16 -4.80
CA GLN A 115 -0.55 -16.99 -5.68
C GLN A 115 0.85 -16.37 -5.67
N GLU A 116 1.49 -16.32 -6.84
CA GLU A 116 2.82 -15.71 -7.02
C GLU A 116 2.75 -14.18 -7.10
N ILE A 117 3.73 -13.50 -6.50
CA ILE A 117 3.93 -12.04 -6.56
C ILE A 117 4.54 -11.69 -7.92
N PRO A 118 3.89 -10.85 -8.74
CA PRO A 118 4.48 -10.37 -9.97
C PRO A 118 5.77 -9.58 -9.75
N TYR A 119 6.79 -9.83 -10.58
CA TYR A 119 8.08 -9.15 -10.42
C TYR A 119 7.97 -7.63 -10.54
N ALA A 120 7.01 -7.14 -11.33
CA ALA A 120 6.76 -5.71 -11.53
C ALA A 120 6.35 -4.98 -10.24
N TYR A 121 5.88 -5.71 -9.22
CA TYR A 121 5.44 -5.11 -7.96
C TYR A 121 6.55 -4.98 -6.93
N VAL A 122 7.58 -5.84 -7.00
CA VAL A 122 8.73 -5.78 -6.09
C VAL A 122 9.87 -4.88 -6.57
N VAL A 123 9.93 -4.56 -7.87
CA VAL A 123 10.95 -3.65 -8.41
C VAL A 123 10.47 -2.21 -8.25
N ASP A 124 11.13 -1.43 -7.39
CA ASP A 124 10.82 -0.03 -7.17
C ASP A 124 11.75 0.86 -8.02
N GLY A 125 11.17 1.57 -8.99
CA GLY A 125 11.92 2.43 -9.91
C GLY A 125 12.54 1.69 -11.11
N GLN A 126 12.89 2.44 -12.15
CA GLN A 126 13.25 1.87 -13.46
C GLN A 126 14.58 1.09 -13.47
N ASN A 127 15.40 1.10 -12.40
CA ASN A 127 16.72 0.47 -12.46
C ASN A 127 17.33 -0.03 -11.14
N GLU A 128 16.54 -0.32 -10.09
CA GLU A 128 17.08 -0.72 -8.78
C GLU A 128 17.97 -1.98 -8.80
N LEU A 129 17.72 -2.90 -9.74
CA LEU A 129 18.38 -4.21 -9.82
C LEU A 129 19.04 -4.47 -11.20
N GLY A 130 19.19 -3.45 -12.05
CA GLY A 130 19.59 -3.64 -13.46
C GLY A 130 18.55 -4.40 -14.30
N VAL A 131 17.33 -4.53 -13.77
CA VAL A 131 16.20 -5.21 -14.44
C VAL A 131 15.82 -4.50 -15.74
N GLY A 132 16.04 -3.18 -15.84
CA GLY A 132 15.82 -2.42 -17.07
C GLY A 132 16.74 -2.80 -18.23
N ASP A 133 17.87 -3.47 -17.95
CA ASP A 133 18.82 -3.94 -18.97
C ASP A 133 18.40 -5.30 -19.57
N VAL A 134 17.36 -5.95 -19.02
CA VAL A 134 16.82 -7.21 -19.49
C VAL A 134 15.53 -6.97 -20.28
N PRO A 135 15.39 -7.55 -21.49
CA PRO A 135 14.14 -7.45 -22.25
C PRO A 135 12.92 -7.92 -21.43
N PRO A 136 11.80 -7.16 -21.42
CA PRO A 136 10.62 -7.52 -20.63
C PRO A 136 10.03 -8.90 -20.97
N ASP A 137 10.12 -9.32 -22.23
CA ASP A 137 9.69 -10.64 -22.70
C ASP A 137 10.56 -11.76 -22.11
N GLU A 138 11.86 -11.51 -21.92
CA GLU A 138 12.77 -12.46 -21.26
C GLU A 138 12.41 -12.62 -19.78
N LEU A 139 12.05 -11.54 -19.07
CA LEU A 139 11.59 -11.59 -17.68
C LEU A 139 10.22 -12.29 -17.57
N ALA A 140 9.27 -11.93 -18.42
CA ALA A 140 7.92 -12.49 -18.42
C ALA A 140 7.90 -14.01 -18.66
N ARG A 141 8.94 -14.55 -19.31
CA ARG A 141 9.07 -16.00 -19.53
C ARG A 141 9.40 -16.77 -18.26
N TRP A 142 10.16 -16.17 -17.34
CA TRP A 142 10.75 -16.89 -16.20
C TRP A 142 10.24 -16.42 -14.84
N PHE A 143 9.67 -15.23 -14.77
CA PHE A 143 9.15 -14.62 -13.55
C PHE A 143 7.65 -14.36 -13.63
N PRO A 144 6.95 -14.31 -12.48
CA PRO A 144 5.52 -14.08 -12.46
C PRO A 144 5.20 -12.67 -12.99
N THR A 145 4.19 -12.57 -13.85
CA THR A 145 3.70 -11.32 -14.43
C THR A 145 2.25 -11.05 -14.02
N PRO A 146 1.83 -9.78 -13.96
CA PRO A 146 0.43 -9.48 -13.78
C PRO A 146 -0.33 -9.88 -15.05
N THR A 147 -1.36 -10.72 -14.90
CA THR A 147 -2.24 -11.14 -15.99
C THR A 147 -3.62 -10.49 -15.79
N LEU A 148 -4.17 -9.84 -16.83
CA LEU A 148 -5.41 -9.04 -16.71
C LEU A 148 -6.63 -9.89 -16.36
N ASP A 149 -6.63 -11.15 -16.76
CA ASP A 149 -7.59 -12.20 -16.46
C ASP A 149 -7.51 -12.71 -15.01
N SER A 150 -6.42 -12.42 -14.29
CA SER A 150 -6.25 -12.79 -12.87
C SER A 150 -6.63 -11.70 -11.87
N VAL A 151 -7.17 -10.58 -12.35
CA VAL A 151 -7.54 -9.42 -11.51
C VAL A 151 -8.91 -9.71 -10.89
N GLY A 152 -8.91 -10.22 -9.66
CA GLY A 152 -10.09 -10.71 -8.92
C GLY A 152 -11.11 -9.64 -8.53
N ASP A 153 -11.86 -9.13 -9.51
CA ASP A 153 -12.97 -8.17 -9.32
C ASP A 153 -14.31 -8.85 -9.04
N GLU A 154 -14.34 -10.17 -9.13
CA GLU A 154 -15.54 -11.02 -9.10
C GLU A 154 -16.35 -10.87 -7.81
N ILE A 155 -15.69 -10.60 -6.68
CA ILE A 155 -16.33 -10.37 -5.38
C ILE A 155 -17.07 -9.04 -5.38
N VAL A 156 -16.45 -7.98 -5.92
CA VAL A 156 -17.02 -6.62 -5.95
C VAL A 156 -18.07 -6.48 -7.05
N ASP A 157 -17.91 -7.20 -8.15
CA ASP A 157 -18.90 -7.29 -9.23
C ASP A 157 -20.11 -8.17 -8.85
N GLY A 158 -20.03 -8.89 -7.72
CA GLY A 158 -21.09 -9.79 -7.25
C GLY A 158 -21.22 -11.06 -8.09
N LEU A 159 -20.17 -11.44 -8.81
CA LEU A 159 -20.10 -12.60 -9.70
C LEU A 159 -19.55 -13.85 -9.02
N TRP A 160 -19.10 -13.75 -7.77
CA TRP A 160 -18.54 -14.88 -7.02
C TRP A 160 -19.54 -16.02 -6.82
N ASP A 161 -19.21 -17.21 -7.34
CA ASP A 161 -20.02 -18.42 -7.17
C ASP A 161 -19.67 -19.13 -5.85
N PHE A 162 -20.60 -19.07 -4.89
CA PHE A 162 -20.46 -19.74 -3.59
C PHE A 162 -20.63 -21.27 -3.64
N GLY A 163 -20.98 -21.85 -4.79
CA GLY A 163 -21.27 -23.27 -4.95
C GLY A 163 -20.10 -24.15 -5.41
N HIS A 164 -19.00 -23.57 -5.89
CA HIS A 164 -17.88 -24.30 -6.53
C HIS A 164 -16.58 -24.31 -5.73
N ASP A 165 -16.43 -23.45 -4.72
CA ASP A 165 -15.18 -23.30 -3.96
C ASP A 165 -15.36 -23.80 -2.52
N ASP A 166 -14.37 -24.53 -2.02
CA ASP A 166 -14.31 -25.02 -0.63
C ASP A 166 -14.09 -23.87 0.36
N SER A 167 -13.69 -22.69 -0.13
CA SER A 167 -13.43 -21.50 0.67
C SER A 167 -14.17 -20.26 0.14
N ARG A 168 -14.61 -19.40 1.06
CA ARG A 168 -15.28 -18.13 0.78
C ARG A 168 -14.28 -16.97 0.84
N PRO A 169 -14.51 -15.85 0.16
CA PRO A 169 -13.63 -14.69 0.25
C PRO A 169 -13.70 -14.04 1.64
N LEU A 170 -12.55 -13.83 2.28
CA LEU A 170 -12.44 -13.10 3.55
C LEU A 170 -12.45 -11.57 3.35
N GLY A 171 -11.88 -11.10 2.24
CA GLY A 171 -11.80 -9.68 1.88
C GLY A 171 -12.49 -9.40 0.55
N LEU A 172 -12.64 -8.12 0.21
CA LEU A 172 -13.15 -7.71 -1.11
C LEU A 172 -12.12 -7.89 -2.23
N TYR A 173 -10.84 -7.83 -1.88
CA TYR A 173 -9.73 -7.87 -2.81
C TYR A 173 -8.63 -8.78 -2.26
N ASP A 174 -8.06 -9.57 -3.15
CA ASP A 174 -6.88 -10.38 -2.87
C ASP A 174 -5.59 -9.55 -2.97
N ALA A 175 -4.44 -10.16 -2.63
CA ALA A 175 -3.15 -9.47 -2.64
C ALA A 175 -2.78 -8.92 -4.02
N LEU A 176 -3.00 -9.71 -5.07
CA LEU A 176 -2.63 -9.36 -6.43
C LEU A 176 -3.42 -8.15 -6.94
N ARG A 177 -4.73 -8.12 -6.69
CA ARG A 177 -5.58 -6.97 -7.03
C ARG A 177 -5.20 -5.73 -6.25
N VAL A 178 -4.86 -5.87 -4.96
CA VAL A 178 -4.40 -4.75 -4.14
C VAL A 178 -3.10 -4.18 -4.74
N ASP A 179 -2.07 -4.99 -4.99
CA ASP A 179 -0.80 -4.49 -5.56
C ASP A 179 -0.98 -3.82 -6.93
N TYR A 180 -1.81 -4.41 -7.80
CA TYR A 180 -2.19 -3.79 -9.07
C TYR A 180 -2.75 -2.39 -8.85
N SER A 181 -3.70 -2.27 -7.91
CA SER A 181 -4.38 -1.02 -7.60
C SER A 181 -3.44 0.00 -6.97
N LEU A 182 -2.52 -0.42 -6.08
CA LEU A 182 -1.52 0.45 -5.47
C LEU A 182 -0.57 1.03 -6.52
N LYS A 183 -0.06 0.22 -7.46
CA LYS A 183 0.79 0.72 -8.55
C LYS A 183 0.01 1.69 -9.46
N ARG A 184 -1.25 1.40 -9.77
CA ARG A 184 -2.14 2.32 -10.53
C ARG A 184 -2.38 3.62 -9.78
N LEU A 185 -2.62 3.54 -8.47
CA LEU A 185 -2.85 4.70 -7.62
C LEU A 185 -1.62 5.61 -7.63
N MET A 186 -0.42 5.06 -7.47
CA MET A 186 0.82 5.83 -7.57
C MET A 186 1.01 6.45 -8.95
N HIS A 187 0.76 5.68 -10.02
CA HIS A 187 0.90 6.17 -11.39
C HIS A 187 -0.05 7.34 -11.69
N TYR A 188 -1.31 7.21 -11.29
CA TYR A 188 -2.34 8.20 -11.59
C TYR A 188 -2.34 9.39 -10.65
N SER A 189 -1.95 9.22 -9.39
CA SER A 189 -1.89 10.35 -8.44
C SER A 189 -0.54 11.07 -8.44
N GLY A 190 0.53 10.41 -8.89
CA GLY A 190 1.90 10.91 -8.69
C GLY A 190 2.29 11.01 -7.21
N THR A 191 1.63 10.24 -6.34
CA THR A 191 1.78 10.24 -4.89
C THR A 191 1.97 8.83 -4.38
N ASP A 192 2.82 8.66 -3.36
CA ASP A 192 2.98 7.37 -2.70
C ASP A 192 1.65 6.92 -2.07
N TRP A 193 1.26 5.67 -2.26
CA TRP A 193 -0.03 5.17 -1.79
C TRP A 193 -0.17 5.20 -0.26
N GLN A 194 0.94 5.17 0.48
CA GLN A 194 0.94 5.29 1.94
C GLN A 194 0.55 6.69 2.42
N ALA A 195 0.53 7.68 1.51
CA ALA A 195 0.14 9.03 1.84
C ALA A 195 -1.38 9.25 1.87
N PHE A 196 -2.15 8.32 1.32
CA PHE A 196 -3.60 8.44 1.23
C PHE A 196 -4.25 8.44 2.61
N GLN A 197 -5.23 9.32 2.78
CA GLN A 197 -6.01 9.44 4.01
C GLN A 197 -7.37 8.74 3.86
N PRO A 198 -8.02 8.30 4.95
CA PRO A 198 -9.34 7.66 4.86
C PRO A 198 -10.45 8.56 4.29
N TRP A 199 -10.27 9.90 4.36
CA TRP A 199 -11.23 10.88 3.88
C TRP A 199 -10.80 11.42 2.53
N ILE A 200 -11.51 11.01 1.48
CA ILE A 200 -11.18 11.34 0.08
C ILE A 200 -12.16 12.37 -0.45
N LEU A 201 -11.64 13.41 -1.10
CA LEU A 201 -12.42 14.41 -1.83
C LEU A 201 -12.08 14.36 -3.32
N PHE A 202 -13.10 14.13 -4.15
CA PHE A 202 -12.96 14.22 -5.60
C PHE A 202 -13.41 15.59 -6.10
N THR A 203 -12.59 16.20 -6.95
CA THR A 203 -12.90 17.47 -7.58
C THR A 203 -12.66 17.35 -9.08
N ASN A 204 -13.50 18.01 -9.88
CA ASN A 204 -13.44 17.97 -11.34
C ASN A 204 -12.83 19.24 -11.94
N TYR A 205 -12.28 20.13 -11.11
CA TYR A 205 -11.73 21.41 -11.54
C TYR A 205 -10.48 21.79 -10.74
N ALA A 206 -9.41 22.14 -11.45
CA ALA A 206 -8.09 22.38 -10.86
C ALA A 206 -8.09 23.45 -9.76
N ARG A 207 -8.97 24.45 -9.86
CA ARG A 207 -9.08 25.52 -8.86
C ARG A 207 -9.35 25.00 -7.44
N TYR A 208 -10.09 23.90 -7.29
CA TYR A 208 -10.32 23.32 -5.96
C TYR A 208 -9.02 22.81 -5.33
N VAL A 209 -8.09 22.33 -6.14
CA VAL A 209 -6.78 21.89 -5.65
C VAL A 209 -5.93 23.09 -5.22
N ASP A 210 -5.95 24.18 -5.99
CA ASP A 210 -5.23 25.41 -5.62
C ASP A 210 -5.69 25.94 -4.25
N GLU A 211 -7.01 26.07 -4.07
CA GLU A 211 -7.60 26.53 -2.80
C GLU A 211 -7.33 25.54 -1.66
N PHE A 212 -7.39 24.22 -1.92
CA PHE A 212 -7.08 23.21 -0.93
C PHE A 212 -5.62 23.29 -0.48
N VAL A 213 -4.67 23.44 -1.40
CA VAL A 213 -3.24 23.55 -1.07
C VAL A 213 -2.96 24.82 -0.28
N LEU A 214 -3.56 25.95 -0.66
CA LEU A 214 -3.44 27.21 0.07
C LEU A 214 -4.01 27.10 1.49
N TRP A 215 -5.23 26.56 1.62
CA TRP A 215 -5.84 26.33 2.93
C TRP A 215 -4.99 25.39 3.78
N ALA A 216 -4.58 24.25 3.23
CA ALA A 216 -3.79 23.24 3.94
C ALA A 216 -2.43 23.79 4.39
N ALA A 217 -1.75 24.55 3.54
CA ALA A 217 -0.47 25.19 3.89
C ALA A 217 -0.63 26.25 4.99
N ASN A 218 -1.77 26.94 5.06
CA ASN A 218 -2.08 27.83 6.19
C ASN A 218 -2.46 27.05 7.45
N GLU A 219 -3.23 25.99 7.30
CA GLU A 219 -3.73 25.18 8.41
C GLU A 219 -2.58 24.51 9.19
N ILE A 220 -1.61 23.91 8.47
CA ILE A 220 -0.44 23.29 9.11
C ILE A 220 0.49 24.30 9.82
N GLN A 221 0.27 25.61 9.68
CA GLN A 221 1.02 26.62 10.42
C GLN A 221 0.53 26.80 11.86
N TYR A 222 -0.70 26.40 12.18
CA TYR A 222 -1.25 26.56 13.51
C TYR A 222 -0.73 25.45 14.44
N PRO A 223 -0.10 25.78 15.58
CA PRO A 223 0.40 24.78 16.53
C PRO A 223 -0.69 23.86 17.09
N ASP A 224 -1.92 24.37 17.19
CA ASP A 224 -3.08 23.64 17.69
C ASP A 224 -3.85 22.92 16.56
N SER A 225 -3.44 23.09 15.30
CA SER A 225 -4.03 22.34 14.20
C SER A 225 -3.71 20.87 14.37
N PRO A 226 -4.70 19.99 14.15
CA PRO A 226 -4.38 18.57 14.14
C PRO A 226 -3.61 18.19 12.87
N TYR A 227 -3.46 19.07 11.87
CA TYR A 227 -2.73 18.77 10.64
C TYR A 227 -1.27 19.22 10.71
N TYR A 228 -0.33 18.36 10.28
CA TYR A 228 1.11 18.64 10.43
C TYR A 228 1.93 18.49 9.13
N LYS A 229 1.36 17.89 8.09
CA LYS A 229 2.03 17.61 6.81
C LYS A 229 1.03 17.67 5.65
N LEU A 230 1.46 18.25 4.54
CA LEU A 230 0.79 18.14 3.24
C LEU A 230 1.74 17.46 2.24
N VAL A 231 1.29 16.37 1.60
CA VAL A 231 1.99 15.68 0.51
C VAL A 231 1.32 16.04 -0.80
N CYS A 232 2.07 16.61 -1.73
CA CYS A 232 1.58 16.97 -3.05
C CYS A 232 2.04 15.96 -4.09
N SER A 233 1.27 15.83 -5.17
CA SER A 233 1.67 15.11 -6.37
C SER A 233 3.04 15.59 -6.88
N GLY A 234 3.86 14.66 -7.35
CA GLY A 234 5.24 14.92 -7.76
C GLY A 234 6.25 14.88 -6.62
N GLY A 235 5.87 14.39 -5.44
CA GLY A 235 6.78 14.11 -4.32
C GLY A 235 7.20 15.34 -3.51
N VAL A 236 6.37 16.40 -3.50
CA VAL A 236 6.62 17.59 -2.68
C VAL A 236 5.95 17.42 -1.32
N ASP A 237 6.76 17.46 -0.27
CA ASP A 237 6.31 17.37 1.12
C ASP A 237 6.44 18.73 1.81
N ILE A 238 5.34 19.20 2.38
CA ILE A 238 5.20 20.48 3.06
C ILE A 238 4.89 20.22 4.55
N HIS A 239 5.65 20.84 5.45
CA HIS A 239 5.57 20.60 6.90
C HIS A 239 5.62 21.89 7.71
N HIS A 240 5.09 21.85 8.93
CA HIS A 240 5.27 22.93 9.91
C HIS A 240 6.75 23.15 10.25
N LEU A 241 7.17 24.42 10.34
CA LEU A 241 8.51 24.83 10.77
C LEU A 241 8.62 24.85 12.31
N SER A 242 8.47 23.72 13.01
CA SER A 242 8.75 23.67 14.46
C SER A 242 10.21 23.33 14.73
N GLU A 243 10.94 24.28 15.35
CA GLU A 243 12.30 24.26 15.95
C GLU A 243 13.51 23.68 15.17
N TYR A 244 13.32 22.69 14.29
CA TYR A 244 14.37 22.00 13.56
C TYR A 244 15.22 22.95 12.69
N TRP A 245 14.60 24.02 12.19
CA TRP A 245 15.26 25.03 11.36
C TRP A 245 16.02 26.12 12.12
N ARG A 246 15.80 26.32 13.44
CA ARG A 246 16.67 27.23 14.24
C ARG A 246 18.09 26.69 14.35
N ARG A 247 18.29 25.37 14.33
CA ARG A 247 19.62 24.73 14.32
C ARG A 247 20.23 24.63 12.91
N ALA A 248 19.40 24.45 11.88
CA ALA A 248 19.89 24.27 10.51
C ALA A 248 20.39 25.57 9.84
N PHE A 249 19.95 26.75 10.28
CA PHE A 249 20.38 28.04 9.71
C PHE A 249 21.81 28.48 10.07
N GLN A 250 22.56 27.68 10.83
CA GLN A 250 23.99 27.93 11.07
C GLN A 250 24.88 27.51 9.87
N TYR A 251 24.34 26.83 8.86
CA TYR A 251 25.08 26.38 7.68
C TYR A 251 24.34 26.66 6.35
N GLN A 252 25.01 27.42 5.46
CA GLN A 252 24.74 27.67 4.03
C GLN A 252 23.48 28.51 3.70
N LYS A 253 23.52 29.73 3.15
CA LYS A 253 24.44 30.35 2.15
C LYS A 253 24.70 29.41 0.98
N TYR A 254 23.72 29.13 0.11
CA TYR A 254 23.92 28.87 -1.33
C TYR A 254 22.57 28.65 -2.06
N TYR A 255 22.49 29.23 -3.28
CA TYR A 255 21.53 29.01 -4.38
C TYR A 255 20.28 29.91 -4.55
N ARG A 256 20.35 30.64 -5.67
CA ARG A 256 19.33 31.49 -6.32
C ARG A 256 18.87 30.79 -7.61
N SER A 257 17.57 30.91 -7.91
CA SER A 257 16.93 31.00 -9.26
C SER A 257 16.65 29.74 -10.12
N PHE A 258 15.36 29.34 -10.27
CA PHE A 258 14.46 29.54 -11.46
C PHE A 258 13.31 28.49 -11.54
N GLY A 259 12.09 28.96 -11.91
CA GLY A 259 11.10 28.23 -12.75
C GLY A 259 9.83 27.60 -12.14
N GLY A 260 8.70 28.35 -12.12
CA GLY A 260 7.42 27.90 -12.71
C GLY A 260 6.45 26.96 -11.97
N PHE A 261 6.53 26.82 -10.66
CA PHE A 261 5.47 26.24 -9.77
C PHE A 261 5.82 26.55 -8.30
N THR A 262 7.10 26.77 -8.07
CA THR A 262 7.75 27.16 -6.82
C THR A 262 7.65 28.65 -6.48
N SER A 263 7.15 29.53 -7.36
CA SER A 263 7.27 30.99 -7.15
C SER A 263 6.32 31.53 -6.07
N GLN A 264 5.14 30.95 -5.87
CA GLN A 264 4.24 31.39 -4.80
C GLN A 264 4.70 30.85 -3.43
N LEU A 265 5.07 29.58 -3.31
CA LEU A 265 5.57 29.02 -2.04
C LEU A 265 6.94 29.60 -1.62
N LEU A 266 7.82 29.92 -2.57
CA LEU A 266 9.09 30.62 -2.27
C LEU A 266 8.88 32.10 -1.91
N ALA A 267 7.83 32.76 -2.41
CA ALA A 267 7.50 34.12 -2.01
C ALA A 267 7.02 34.22 -0.54
N TYR A 268 6.53 33.10 0.04
CA TYR A 268 6.13 32.99 1.44
C TYR A 268 7.15 32.29 2.36
N GLY A 269 8.38 32.01 1.89
CA GLY A 269 9.48 31.56 2.74
C GLY A 269 9.54 30.06 3.08
N TRP A 270 8.90 29.18 2.30
CA TRP A 270 8.86 27.74 2.57
C TRP A 270 10.13 26.99 2.09
N PRO A 271 10.79 26.15 2.91
CA PRO A 271 11.86 25.29 2.45
C PRO A 271 11.30 24.02 1.76
N LEU A 272 11.70 23.78 0.52
CA LEU A 272 11.34 22.59 -0.26
C LEU A 272 12.48 21.56 -0.18
N ARG A 273 12.19 20.30 0.16
CA ARG A 273 13.13 19.18 -0.03
C ARG A 273 12.77 18.48 -1.34
N ARG A 274 13.69 18.48 -2.32
CA ARG A 274 13.54 17.68 -3.55
C ARG A 274 14.28 16.34 -3.39
N PRO A 275 13.69 15.20 -3.81
CA PRO A 275 14.47 14.02 -4.16
C PRO A 275 15.14 14.19 -5.53
N ALA A 276 16.25 13.48 -5.74
CA ALA A 276 17.07 13.53 -6.93
C ALA A 276 16.47 12.68 -8.07
N ALA A 277 15.48 13.20 -8.79
CA ALA A 277 15.11 12.71 -10.12
C ALA A 277 14.26 13.75 -10.86
N LYS A 278 14.48 13.92 -12.17
CA LYS A 278 13.61 14.73 -13.04
C LYS A 278 12.47 13.85 -13.57
N PRO A 279 11.20 14.26 -13.49
CA PRO A 279 10.12 13.62 -14.23
C PRO A 279 9.84 14.40 -15.52
N GLU A 280 10.12 13.77 -16.66
CA GLU A 280 9.58 14.19 -17.97
C GLU A 280 8.38 13.27 -18.29
N ASN A 281 7.25 13.87 -18.66
CA ASN A 281 6.03 13.25 -19.22
C ASN A 281 5.13 12.41 -18.29
N TRP A 282 4.52 13.04 -17.27
CA TRP A 282 3.34 12.48 -16.58
C TRP A 282 2.08 13.28 -16.97
N PRO A 283 0.94 12.65 -17.31
CA PRO A 283 -0.31 13.36 -17.46
C PRO A 283 -0.67 14.04 -16.13
N LEU A 284 -1.03 15.33 -16.19
CA LEU A 284 -1.32 16.18 -15.03
C LEU A 284 -2.60 15.70 -14.32
N CYS A 285 -2.45 14.78 -13.37
CA CYS A 285 -3.43 14.53 -12.31
C CYS A 285 -2.92 15.20 -11.02
N PHE A 286 -3.66 16.19 -10.55
CA PHE A 286 -3.32 16.95 -9.34
C PHE A 286 -3.99 16.31 -8.12
N GLY A 287 -3.18 15.80 -7.20
CA GLY A 287 -3.63 15.29 -5.90
C GLY A 287 -2.80 15.89 -4.78
N ALA A 288 -3.42 16.13 -3.62
CA ALA A 288 -2.74 16.56 -2.40
C ALA A 288 -3.36 15.86 -1.18
N CYS A 289 -2.53 15.31 -0.30
CA CYS A 289 -2.94 14.58 0.90
C CYS A 289 -2.52 15.36 2.15
N LEU A 290 -3.49 15.76 2.97
CA LEU A 290 -3.26 16.46 4.23
C LEU A 290 -3.32 15.50 5.41
N PHE A 291 -2.26 15.46 6.23
CA PHE A 291 -2.09 14.48 7.30
C PHE A 291 -2.43 15.07 8.65
N LYS A 292 -3.19 14.30 9.42
CA LYS A 292 -3.56 14.59 10.80
C LYS A 292 -2.61 13.88 11.78
N ALA A 293 -2.15 14.55 12.82
CA ALA A 293 -1.46 13.96 13.95
C ALA A 293 -2.43 13.03 14.69
N ARG A 294 -1.94 11.83 15.07
CA ARG A 294 -2.70 10.86 15.86
C ARG A 294 -2.66 11.21 17.33
#